data_AF-U1WGW2-F1
#
_entry.id   AF-U1WGW2-F1
#
_cell.length_a   1.000
_cell.length_b   1.000
_cell.length_c   1.000
_cell.angle_alpha   90.00
_cell.angle_beta   90.00
_cell.angle_gamma   90.00
#
_symmetry.space_group_name_H-M   'P 1'
#
loop_
_entity.id
_entity.type
_entity.pdbx_description
1 polymer ?
#
loop_
_entity_poly.entity_id
_entity_poly.type
_entity_poly.pdbx_seq_one_letter_code
_entity_poly.pdbx_strand_id
1 'polypeptide(L)'
;MEFPQVTEKQIKKRFPKNKKLKIPDLSMIDYHYLTYLGWIDISTNKLFIVYNLQEEIIGVEAKYTPTNKKDICSLCNGYGEVALVSAISKSRPAKSSPDYYKAVGNYMCINSYECNKNITDVTNLERFIQNVIG
;
A
#
# COMPACT_ATOMS: atom_id res chain seq x y z
N MET A 1 -0.22 -9.22 16.33
CA MET A 1 0.48 -10.17 15.45
C MET A 1 1.63 -9.43 14.82
N GLU A 2 2.83 -10.01 14.82
CA GLU A 2 4.01 -9.41 14.20
C GLU A 2 3.93 -9.54 12.67
N PHE A 3 4.42 -8.54 11.94
CA PHE A 3 4.48 -8.63 10.48
C PHE A 3 5.56 -9.63 10.08
N PRO A 4 5.25 -10.63 9.23
CA PRO A 4 6.21 -11.65 8.88
C PRO A 4 7.36 -11.06 8.09
N GLN A 5 8.57 -11.54 8.35
CA GLN A 5 9.70 -11.25 7.47
C GLN A 5 9.38 -11.74 6.05
N VAL A 6 9.61 -10.87 5.08
CA VAL A 6 9.38 -11.15 3.66
C VAL A 6 10.71 -11.15 2.93
N THR A 7 10.86 -12.04 1.96
CA THR A 7 12.03 -12.09 1.08
C THR A 7 11.79 -11.28 -0.18
N GLU A 8 12.87 -10.83 -0.81
CA GLU A 8 12.82 -10.15 -2.11
C GLU A 8 12.07 -10.97 -3.17
N LYS A 9 12.26 -12.31 -3.16
CA LYS A 9 11.57 -13.25 -4.05
C LYS A 9 10.06 -13.27 -3.82
N GLN A 10 9.61 -13.26 -2.55
CA GLN A 10 8.19 -13.18 -2.22
C GLN A 10 7.59 -11.85 -2.67
N ILE A 11 8.28 -10.73 -2.44
CA ILE A 11 7.84 -9.39 -2.89
C ILE A 11 7.70 -9.36 -4.42
N LYS A 12 8.73 -9.78 -5.16
CA LYS A 12 8.72 -9.81 -6.63
C LYS A 12 7.55 -10.63 -7.19
N LYS A 13 7.19 -11.74 -6.55
CA LYS A 13 6.03 -12.57 -6.93
C LYS A 13 4.71 -11.79 -6.85
N ARG A 14 4.59 -10.80 -5.97
CA ARG A 14 3.38 -9.98 -5.81
C ARG A 14 3.31 -8.79 -6.78
N PHE A 15 4.42 -8.45 -7.43
CA PHE A 15 4.49 -7.37 -8.43
C PHE A 15 5.07 -7.83 -9.78
N PRO A 16 4.45 -8.84 -10.44
CA PRO A 16 5.02 -9.48 -11.64
C PRO A 16 5.14 -8.54 -12.86
N LYS A 17 4.41 -7.42 -12.87
CA LYS A 17 4.47 -6.41 -13.94
C LYS A 17 5.69 -5.48 -13.82
N ASN A 18 6.44 -5.55 -12.71
CA ASN A 18 7.47 -4.57 -12.37
C ASN A 18 8.85 -5.24 -12.42
N LYS A 19 9.33 -5.50 -13.65
CA LYS A 19 10.58 -6.24 -13.90
C LYS A 19 11.82 -5.64 -13.22
N LYS A 20 11.84 -4.33 -12.99
CA LYS A 20 12.91 -3.58 -12.31
C LYS A 20 12.42 -2.95 -11.00
N LEU A 21 11.59 -3.67 -10.25
CA LEU A 21 11.10 -3.21 -8.94
C LEU A 21 12.27 -2.93 -8.01
N LYS A 22 12.41 -1.67 -7.58
CA LYS A 22 13.34 -1.27 -6.52
C LYS A 22 12.70 -1.66 -5.20
N ILE A 23 13.30 -2.61 -4.50
CA ILE A 23 12.86 -3.06 -3.18
C ILE A 23 13.81 -2.41 -2.16
N PRO A 24 13.30 -1.86 -1.04
CA PRO A 24 14.16 -1.32 0.02
C PRO A 24 15.05 -2.44 0.60
N ASP A 25 16.15 -2.06 1.25
CA ASP A 25 16.96 -3.03 1.97
C ASP A 25 16.16 -3.60 3.15
N LEU A 26 15.77 -4.86 3.00
CA LEU A 26 14.91 -5.57 3.97
C LEU A 26 15.64 -5.83 5.30
N SER A 27 16.98 -5.81 5.31
CA SER A 27 17.76 -5.98 6.54
C SER A 27 17.70 -4.77 7.48
N MET A 28 17.33 -3.60 6.94
CA MET A 28 17.20 -2.36 7.71
C MET A 28 15.77 -2.11 8.21
N ILE A 29 14.82 -3.00 7.92
CA ILE A 29 13.43 -2.86 8.34
C ILE A 29 13.25 -3.47 9.74
N ASP A 30 12.68 -2.69 10.66
CA ASP A 30 12.22 -3.20 11.94
C ASP A 30 10.83 -3.81 11.81
N TYR A 31 10.76 -5.13 11.82
CA TYR A 31 9.53 -5.90 11.63
C TYR A 31 8.64 -5.96 12.89
N HIS A 32 9.17 -5.67 14.08
CA HIS A 32 8.44 -5.82 15.35
C HIS A 32 7.25 -4.86 15.46
N TYR A 33 7.37 -3.68 14.88
CA TYR A 33 6.37 -2.60 14.93
C TYR A 33 5.78 -2.28 13.56
N LEU A 34 6.00 -3.15 12.58
CA LEU A 34 5.50 -2.98 11.24
C LEU A 34 4.08 -3.53 11.15
N THR A 35 3.15 -2.74 10.62
CA THR A 35 1.80 -3.18 10.23
C THR A 35 1.76 -3.54 8.74
N TYR A 36 2.46 -2.79 7.91
CA TYR A 36 2.65 -3.04 6.48
C TYR A 36 4.02 -2.53 6.00
N LEU A 37 4.63 -3.22 5.04
CA LEU A 37 5.82 -2.72 4.36
C LEU A 37 5.41 -1.80 3.21
N GLY A 38 5.76 -0.53 3.29
CA GLY A 38 5.41 0.48 2.28
C GLY A 38 6.62 1.29 1.81
N TRP A 39 6.75 1.47 0.50
CA TRP A 39 7.79 2.35 -0.06
C TRP A 39 7.35 3.02 -1.36
N ILE A 40 7.91 4.20 -1.61
CA ILE A 40 7.63 5.00 -2.80
C ILE A 40 8.79 4.85 -3.78
N ASP A 41 8.50 4.45 -5.01
CA ASP A 41 9.42 4.62 -6.13
C ASP A 41 9.19 5.99 -6.76
N ILE A 42 10.06 6.93 -6.42
CA ILE A 42 10.02 8.33 -6.89
C ILE A 42 10.14 8.37 -8.43
N SER A 43 10.87 7.45 -9.05
CA SER A 43 11.07 7.47 -10.51
C SER A 43 9.81 7.14 -11.30
N THR A 44 8.84 6.47 -10.67
CA THR A 44 7.56 6.11 -11.28
C THR A 44 6.36 6.74 -10.59
N ASN A 45 6.58 7.53 -9.52
CA ASN A 45 5.53 8.05 -8.64
C ASN A 45 4.55 6.95 -8.21
N LYS A 46 5.09 5.80 -7.79
CA LYS A 46 4.31 4.67 -7.33
C LYS A 46 4.56 4.39 -5.85
N LEU A 47 3.50 4.12 -5.12
CA LEU A 47 3.54 3.53 -3.79
C LEU A 47 3.34 2.02 -3.94
N PHE A 48 4.23 1.25 -3.32
CA PHE A 48 4.09 -0.19 -3.15
C PHE A 48 3.78 -0.48 -1.69
N ILE A 49 2.78 -1.32 -1.45
CA ILE A 49 2.40 -1.82 -0.12
C ILE A 49 2.44 -3.34 -0.18
N VAL A 50 3.11 -3.95 0.80
CA VAL A 50 3.06 -5.38 1.08
C VAL A 50 2.41 -5.55 2.45
N TYR A 51 1.37 -6.38 2.50
CA TYR A 51 0.58 -6.62 3.71
C TYR A 51 0.38 -8.12 3.93
N ASN A 52 0.32 -8.55 5.18
CA ASN A 52 -0.03 -9.93 5.55
C ASN A 52 -1.51 -10.00 5.91
N LEU A 53 -2.34 -10.41 4.95
CA LEU A 53 -3.78 -10.55 5.13
C LEU A 53 -4.10 -12.03 5.37
N GLN A 54 -4.50 -12.39 6.59
CA GLN A 54 -4.88 -13.77 6.94
C GLN A 54 -3.81 -14.81 6.52
N GLU A 55 -2.55 -14.55 6.86
CA GLU A 55 -1.37 -15.38 6.49
C GLU A 55 -0.98 -15.36 5.01
N GLU A 56 -1.74 -14.65 4.15
CA GLU A 56 -1.36 -14.41 2.77
C GLU A 56 -0.66 -13.04 2.61
N ILE A 57 0.57 -13.08 2.10
CA ILE A 57 1.26 -11.88 1.64
C ILE A 57 0.59 -11.35 0.37
N ILE A 58 -0.02 -10.16 0.45
CA ILE A 58 -0.61 -9.45 -0.68
C ILE A 58 0.25 -8.23 -1.06
N GLY A 59 0.11 -7.80 -2.31
CA GLY A 59 0.79 -6.60 -2.84
C GLY A 59 -0.21 -5.63 -3.47
N VAL A 60 -0.10 -4.36 -3.08
CA VAL A 60 -0.83 -3.25 -3.69
C VAL A 60 0.17 -2.31 -4.36
N GLU A 61 -0.09 -2.01 -5.63
CA GLU A 61 0.59 -0.96 -6.38
C GLU A 61 -0.39 0.18 -6.59
N ALA A 62 0.02 1.40 -6.25
CA ALA A 62 -0.80 2.60 -6.37
C ALA A 62 -0.02 3.76 -6.97
N LYS A 63 -0.70 4.64 -7.71
CA LYS A 63 -0.16 5.95 -8.07
C LYS A 63 -0.04 6.80 -6.81
N TYR A 64 1.10 7.45 -6.65
CA TYR A 64 1.40 8.39 -5.58
C TYR A 64 1.49 9.79 -6.15
N THR A 65 0.68 10.73 -5.65
CA THR A 65 0.69 12.13 -6.09
C THR A 65 0.93 13.03 -4.87
N PRO A 66 2.10 13.69 -4.75
CA PRO A 66 2.36 14.66 -3.68
C PRO A 66 1.30 15.76 -3.68
N THR A 67 0.85 16.19 -2.50
CA THR A 67 -0.19 17.22 -2.39
C THR A 67 0.28 18.51 -1.71
N ASN A 68 1.46 18.51 -1.08
CA ASN A 68 2.00 19.64 -0.32
C ASN A 68 1.01 20.22 0.71
N LYS A 69 0.11 19.39 1.26
CA LYS A 69 -0.84 19.77 2.31
C LYS A 69 -0.82 18.79 3.47
N LYS A 70 -1.35 19.26 4.61
CA LYS A 70 -1.64 18.44 5.79
C LYS A 70 -3.13 18.10 5.83
N ASP A 71 -3.43 16.84 6.12
CA ASP A 71 -4.79 16.32 6.21
C ASP A 71 -4.81 15.05 7.07
N ILE A 72 -5.99 14.47 7.27
CA ILE A 72 -6.17 13.20 7.96
C ILE A 72 -5.84 12.06 6.99
N CYS A 73 -4.91 11.18 7.37
CA CYS A 73 -4.60 9.98 6.60
C CYS A 73 -5.73 8.95 6.73
N SER A 74 -6.24 8.46 5.60
CA SER A 74 -7.33 7.48 5.55
C SER A 74 -6.93 6.08 6.04
N LEU A 75 -5.64 5.79 6.26
CA LEU A 75 -5.17 4.50 6.79
C LEU A 75 -5.08 4.54 8.32
N CYS A 76 -4.29 5.46 8.86
CA CYS A 76 -4.01 5.54 10.30
C CYS A 76 -4.90 6.54 11.06
N ASN A 77 -5.74 7.32 10.38
CA ASN A 77 -6.51 8.45 10.92
C ASN A 77 -5.66 9.55 11.59
N GLY A 78 -4.34 9.52 11.45
CA GLY A 78 -3.44 10.56 11.95
C GLY A 78 -3.46 11.81 11.07
N TYR A 79 -3.35 12.99 11.69
CA TYR A 79 -3.19 14.26 10.98
C TYR A 79 -1.71 14.51 10.66
N GLY A 80 -1.40 14.79 9.40
CA GLY A 80 -0.03 15.02 8.98
C GLY A 80 0.08 15.31 7.49
N GLU A 81 1.31 15.31 6.96
CA GLU A 81 1.52 15.48 5.53
C GLU A 81 1.03 14.26 4.75
N VAL A 82 0.20 14.51 3.73
CA VAL A 82 -0.43 13.47 2.93
C VAL A 82 -0.11 13.59 1.44
N ALA A 83 -0.19 12.47 0.75
CA ALA A 83 -0.28 12.37 -0.69
C ALA A 83 -1.64 11.81 -1.10
N LEU A 84 -2.07 12.13 -2.32
CA LEU A 84 -3.18 11.44 -2.94
C LEU A 84 -2.66 10.13 -3.51
N VAL A 85 -3.14 9.02 -2.95
CA VAL A 85 -2.83 7.67 -3.40
C VAL A 85 -4.02 7.10 -4.13
N SER A 86 -3.80 6.54 -5.33
CA SER A 86 -4.84 5.97 -6.16
C SER A 86 -4.43 4.62 -6.73
N ALA A 87 -5.14 3.56 -6.36
CA ALA A 87 -4.89 2.19 -6.80
C ALA A 87 -5.99 1.72 -7.75
N ILE A 88 -5.61 1.07 -8.85
CA ILE A 88 -6.58 0.47 -9.78
C ILE A 88 -7.15 -0.79 -9.13
N SER A 89 -8.47 -0.82 -8.95
CA SER A 89 -9.17 -1.95 -8.37
C SER A 89 -9.17 -3.13 -9.35
N LYS A 90 -8.87 -4.32 -8.84
CA LYS A 90 -9.01 -5.59 -9.57
C LYS A 90 -10.45 -6.12 -9.49
N SER A 91 -11.27 -5.59 -8.57
CA SER A 91 -12.68 -5.92 -8.45
C SER A 91 -13.47 -5.43 -9.66
N ARG A 92 -14.31 -6.30 -10.20
CA ARG A 92 -15.11 -6.01 -11.40
C ARG A 92 -16.54 -6.50 -11.20
N PRO A 93 -17.56 -5.63 -11.34
CA PRO A 93 -18.96 -6.05 -11.26
C PRO A 93 -19.30 -7.08 -12.35
N ALA A 94 -20.19 -8.01 -12.03
CA ALA A 94 -20.73 -8.93 -13.02
C ALA A 94 -21.34 -8.15 -14.21
N LYS A 95 -21.06 -8.58 -15.44
CA LYS A 95 -21.52 -7.97 -16.71
C LYS A 95 -20.93 -6.60 -17.08
N SER A 96 -19.87 -6.16 -16.43
CA SER A 96 -19.19 -4.92 -16.85
C SER A 96 -18.41 -5.09 -18.17
N SER A 97 -18.15 -4.00 -18.89
CA SER A 97 -17.36 -3.98 -20.14
C SER A 97 -15.92 -4.46 -19.93
N PRO A 98 -15.25 -5.08 -20.94
CA PRO A 98 -13.81 -5.35 -20.92
C PRO A 98 -12.95 -4.17 -20.46
N ASP A 99 -13.38 -2.94 -20.77
CA ASP A 99 -12.66 -1.70 -20.43
C ASP A 99 -13.09 -1.09 -19.08
N TYR A 100 -13.82 -1.85 -18.25
CA TYR A 100 -14.23 -1.38 -16.94
C TYR A 100 -13.01 -0.98 -16.10
N TYR A 101 -13.02 0.27 -15.65
CA TYR A 101 -11.96 0.86 -14.84
C TYR A 101 -12.56 1.39 -13.55
N LYS A 102 -11.98 1.00 -12.42
CA LYS A 102 -12.28 1.54 -11.10
C LYS A 102 -10.97 1.83 -10.39
N ALA A 103 -10.85 3.01 -9.80
CA ALA A 103 -9.73 3.36 -8.95
C ALA A 103 -10.21 3.69 -7.53
N VAL A 104 -9.44 3.28 -6.53
CA VAL A 104 -9.66 3.57 -5.12
C VAL A 104 -8.66 4.65 -4.71
N GLY A 105 -9.16 5.84 -4.39
CA GLY A 105 -8.37 7.01 -4.03
C GLY A 105 -8.49 7.37 -2.55
N ASN A 106 -7.39 7.67 -1.88
CA ASN A 106 -7.34 8.10 -0.48
C ASN A 106 -6.21 9.12 -0.25
N TYR A 107 -6.35 9.96 0.77
CA TYR A 107 -5.21 10.71 1.30
C TYR A 107 -4.43 9.81 2.28
N MET A 108 -3.14 9.61 2.03
CA MET A 108 -2.29 8.75 2.85
C MET A 108 -1.03 9.48 3.28
N CYS A 109 -0.51 9.15 4.46
CA CYS A 109 0.76 9.67 4.95
C CYS A 109 1.85 9.53 3.88
N ILE A 110 2.66 10.58 3.69
CA ILE A 110 3.82 10.53 2.79
C ILE A 110 4.93 9.62 3.32
N ASN A 111 4.97 9.39 4.64
CA ASN A 111 5.94 8.55 5.30
C ASN A 111 5.25 7.28 5.83
N SER A 112 5.56 6.13 5.22
CA SER A 112 4.97 4.84 5.63
C SER A 112 5.43 4.40 7.02
N TYR A 113 6.64 4.78 7.47
CA TYR A 113 7.10 4.46 8.82
C TYR A 113 6.25 5.18 9.90
N GLU A 114 6.00 6.48 9.71
CA GLU A 114 5.11 7.25 10.60
C GLU A 114 3.65 6.80 10.49
N CYS A 115 3.21 6.38 9.30
CA CYS A 115 1.88 5.79 9.14
C CYS A 115 1.73 4.52 9.98
N ASN A 116 2.71 3.59 9.89
CA ASN A 116 2.72 2.36 10.67
C ASN A 116 2.65 2.61 12.18
N LYS A 117 3.43 3.56 12.70
CA LYS A 117 3.39 3.95 14.12
C LYS A 117 2.02 4.43 14.59
N ASN A 118 1.28 5.09 13.71
CA ASN A 118 -0.02 5.67 14.03
C ASN A 118 -1.19 4.68 13.82
N ILE A 119 -0.97 3.51 13.21
CA ILE A 119 -2.03 2.50 13.06
C ILE A 119 -2.25 1.81 14.40
N THR A 120 -3.40 2.07 15.01
CA THR A 120 -3.88 1.34 16.20
C THR A 120 -4.95 0.30 15.85
N ASP A 121 -5.56 0.41 14.67
CA ASP A 121 -6.60 -0.48 14.14
C ASP A 121 -6.39 -0.65 12.63
N VAL A 122 -6.29 -1.90 12.17
CA VAL A 122 -6.04 -2.24 10.76
C VAL A 122 -7.29 -2.12 9.87
N THR A 123 -8.49 -1.91 10.44
CA THR A 123 -9.77 -1.89 9.71
C THR A 123 -9.75 -0.99 8.49
N ASN A 124 -9.18 0.22 8.61
CA ASN A 124 -9.12 1.16 7.49
C ASN A 124 -8.10 0.74 6.42
N LEU A 125 -6.96 0.20 6.84
CA LEU A 125 -5.95 -0.37 5.94
C LEU A 125 -6.52 -1.57 5.17
N GLU A 126 -7.14 -2.51 5.87
CA GLU A 126 -7.74 -3.70 5.26
C GLU A 126 -8.91 -3.31 4.36
N ARG A 127 -9.76 -2.36 4.76
CA ARG A 127 -10.81 -1.84 3.88
C ARG A 127 -10.24 -1.26 2.59
N PHE A 128 -9.16 -0.48 2.66
CA PHE A 128 -8.49 0.02 1.46
C PHE A 128 -7.97 -1.13 0.60
N ILE A 129 -7.27 -2.10 1.20
CA ILE A 129 -6.73 -3.27 0.50
C ILE A 129 -7.85 -4.05 -0.20
N GLN A 130 -8.94 -4.37 0.51
CA GLN A 130 -10.09 -5.10 -0.02
C GLN A 130 -10.75 -4.37 -1.19
N ASN A 131 -10.94 -3.05 -1.08
CA ASN A 131 -11.47 -2.24 -2.19
C ASN A 131 -10.58 -2.29 -3.44
N VAL A 132 -9.27 -2.50 -3.27
CA VAL A 132 -8.30 -2.60 -4.36
C VAL A 132 -8.19 -4.02 -4.93
N ILE A 133 -8.11 -5.05 -4.10
CA ILE A 133 -7.90 -6.43 -4.57
C ILE A 133 -9.19 -7.11 -5.03
N GLY A 134 -10.34 -6.70 -4.50
CA GLY A 134 -11.66 -7.25 -4.81
C GLY A 134 -12.04 -8.44 -3.97
#